data_AF-Q1IBB6-F1
#
_entry.id   AF-Q1IBB6-F1
#
_cell.length_a   1.000
_cell.length_b   1.000
_cell.length_c   1.000
_cell.angle_alpha   90.00
_cell.angle_beta   90.00
_cell.angle_gamma   90.00
#
_symmetry.space_group_name_H-M   'P 1'
#
loop_
_entity.id
_entity.type
_entity.pdbx_description
1 polymer ?
#
loop_
_entity_poly.entity_id
_entity_poly.type
_entity_poly.pdbx_seq_one_letter_code
_entity_poly.pdbx_strand_id
1 'polypeptide(L)'
;MPTENRSTTEKKLSIRECCECGSDALTWQTHNKNVGHAQHGRLTTQDIQCLLVLGCDECSETLAVVSADQIATWLTETKHARAEPEVRS
;
A
#
# COMPACT_ATOMS: atom_id res chain seq x y z
N MET A 1 3.85 -14.75 8.51
CA MET A 1 2.67 -14.01 8.05
C MET A 1 2.75 -12.64 8.74
N PRO A 2 2.96 -11.51 8.05
CA PRO A 2 3.08 -10.23 8.73
C PRO A 2 1.68 -9.81 9.20
N THR A 3 1.43 -9.98 10.50
CA THR A 3 0.32 -9.36 11.23
C THR A 3 0.66 -7.89 11.43
N GLU A 4 0.49 -7.06 10.40
CA GLU A 4 0.44 -5.61 10.58
C GLU A 4 -1.00 -5.18 10.83
N ASN A 5 -1.22 -4.49 11.95
CA ASN A 5 -2.54 -4.02 12.38
C ASN A 5 -3.00 -2.84 11.50
N ARG A 6 -4.31 -2.76 11.24
CA ARG A 6 -5.01 -1.73 10.44
C ARG A 6 -4.52 -0.30 10.65
N SER A 7 -4.32 0.11 11.90
CA SER A 7 -3.86 1.47 12.26
C SER A 7 -2.48 1.82 11.67
N THR A 8 -1.67 0.80 11.36
CA THR A 8 -0.35 0.97 10.73
C THR A 8 -0.48 1.27 9.25
N THR A 9 -1.40 0.61 8.55
CA THR A 9 -1.67 0.83 7.12
C THR A 9 -2.29 2.20 6.88
N GLU A 10 -3.28 2.61 7.68
CA GLU A 10 -3.88 3.95 7.61
C GLU A 10 -2.82 5.06 7.82
N LYS A 11 -1.90 4.86 8.78
CA LYS A 11 -0.80 5.80 9.02
C LYS A 11 0.15 5.89 7.82
N LYS A 12 0.52 4.76 7.21
CA LYS A 12 1.38 4.73 6.01
C LYS A 12 0.75 5.43 4.81
N LEU A 13 -0.56 5.30 4.62
CA LEU A 13 -1.28 5.91 3.50
C LEU A 13 -1.57 7.41 3.67
N SER A 14 -1.35 7.95 4.87
CA SER A 14 -1.61 9.37 5.19
C SER A 14 -0.34 10.23 5.29
N ILE A 15 0.84 9.66 4.96
CA ILE A 15 2.10 10.40 4.89
C ILE A 15 2.02 11.47 3.79
N ARG A 16 2.39 12.70 4.14
CA ARG A 16 2.35 13.87 3.23
C ARG A 16 3.70 14.56 3.07
N GLU A 17 4.65 14.28 3.96
CA GLU A 17 5.98 14.86 3.98
C GLU A 17 7.01 13.80 4.35
N CYS A 18 8.23 13.95 3.85
CA CYS A 18 9.35 13.09 4.17
C CYS A 18 9.82 13.37 5.59
N CYS A 19 9.98 12.33 6.41
CA CYS A 19 10.48 12.46 7.77
C CYS A 19 11.97 12.85 7.86
N GLU A 20 12.74 12.65 6.78
CA GLU A 20 14.18 12.92 6.75
C GLU A 20 14.52 14.31 6.23
N CYS A 21 13.90 14.76 5.13
CA CYS A 21 14.22 16.04 4.51
C CYS A 21 13.08 17.07 4.57
N GLY A 22 11.89 16.68 5.04
CA GLY A 22 10.72 17.55 5.10
C GLY A 22 10.07 17.87 3.75
N SER A 23 10.57 17.30 2.64
CA SER A 23 9.98 17.51 1.31
C SER A 23 8.60 16.86 1.20
N ASP A 24 7.71 17.52 0.45
CA ASP A 24 6.40 17.00 0.05
C ASP A 24 6.42 16.37 -1.36
N ALA A 25 7.57 16.38 -2.05
CA ALA A 25 7.80 15.70 -3.31
C ALA A 25 7.90 14.18 -3.08
N LEU A 26 6.72 13.56 -2.96
CA LEU A 26 6.56 12.13 -2.68
C LEU A 26 5.87 11.42 -3.85
N THR A 27 6.41 10.27 -4.25
CA THR A 27 5.89 9.48 -5.37
C THR A 27 5.60 8.03 -4.95
N TRP A 28 4.40 7.55 -5.27
CA TRP A 28 4.04 6.14 -5.15
C TRP A 28 4.49 5.36 -6.38
N GLN A 29 5.14 4.21 -6.14
CA GLN A 29 5.67 3.32 -7.16
C GLN A 29 5.19 1.90 -6.91
N THR A 30 5.09 1.10 -7.98
CA THR A 30 4.73 -0.32 -7.88
C THR A 30 5.99 -1.19 -8.00
N HIS A 31 6.12 -2.15 -7.10
CA HIS A 31 7.18 -3.14 -7.12
C HIS A 31 6.57 -4.54 -7.08
N ASN A 32 6.71 -5.27 -8.19
CA ASN A 32 6.33 -6.67 -8.27
C ASN A 32 7.44 -7.54 -7.67
N LYS A 33 7.07 -8.42 -6.74
CA LYS A 33 7.98 -9.36 -6.08
C LYS A 33 7.52 -10.78 -6.36
N ASN A 34 8.44 -11.64 -6.79
CA ASN A 34 8.21 -13.07 -6.82
C ASN A 34 8.29 -13.63 -5.39
N VAL A 35 7.18 -14.19 -4.91
CA VAL A 35 7.06 -14.86 -3.61
C VAL A 35 6.96 -16.38 -3.75
N GLY A 36 6.91 -16.89 -4.97
CA GLY A 36 6.87 -18.32 -5.26
C GLY A 36 8.20 -19.02 -4.96
N HIS A 37 8.10 -20.25 -4.47
CA HIS A 37 9.26 -21.11 -4.19
C HIS A 37 9.62 -22.03 -5.38
N ALA A 38 8.91 -21.90 -6.51
CA ALA A 38 9.09 -22.79 -7.66
C ALA A 38 10.44 -22.56 -8.34
N GLN A 39 11.38 -23.48 -8.13
CA GLN A 39 12.73 -23.45 -8.74
C GLN A 39 12.76 -23.75 -10.24
N HIS A 40 11.61 -23.99 -10.89
CA HIS A 40 11.53 -24.56 -12.24
C HIS A 40 11.11 -23.57 -13.35
N GLY A 41 11.28 -22.26 -13.14
CA GLY A 41 11.13 -21.26 -14.21
C GLY A 41 9.69 -21.01 -14.70
N ARG A 42 8.67 -21.56 -14.02
CA ARG A 42 7.26 -21.23 -14.24
C ARG A 42 6.75 -20.40 -13.06
N LEU A 43 6.82 -19.09 -13.24
CA LEU A 43 6.06 -18.14 -12.43
C LEU A 43 4.58 -18.25 -12.78
N THR A 44 3.74 -18.52 -11.78
CA THR A 44 2.29 -18.33 -11.92
C THR A 44 1.92 -16.92 -11.47
N THR A 45 0.74 -16.44 -11.85
CA THR A 45 0.23 -15.14 -11.40
C THR A 45 0.02 -15.08 -9.89
N GLN A 46 -0.17 -16.24 -9.24
CA GLN A 46 -0.28 -16.34 -7.77
C GLN A 46 1.07 -16.20 -7.07
N ASP A 47 2.19 -16.39 -7.81
CA ASP A 47 3.54 -16.25 -7.28
C ASP A 47 4.05 -14.79 -7.32
N ILE A 48 3.27 -13.87 -7.89
CA ILE A 48 3.63 -12.45 -7.98
C ILE A 48 2.83 -11.64 -6.97
N GLN A 49 3.53 -11.04 -6.02
CA GLN A 49 2.98 -10.06 -5.09
C GLN A 49 3.29 -8.64 -5.57
N CYS A 50 2.27 -7.78 -5.60
CA CYS A 50 2.45 -6.35 -5.85
C CYS A 50 2.60 -5.59 -4.53
N LEU A 51 3.73 -4.91 -4.36
CA LEU A 51 3.98 -3.95 -3.30
C LEU A 51 3.86 -2.54 -3.86
N LEU A 52 3.28 -1.64 -3.08
CA LEU A 52 3.31 -0.22 -3.36
C LEU A 52 4.26 0.45 -2.38
N VAL A 53 5.15 1.27 -2.93
CA VAL A 53 6.24 1.91 -2.20
C VAL A 53 6.09 3.43 -2.34
N LEU A 54 6.12 4.15 -1.22
CA LEU A 54 6.17 5.61 -1.22
C LEU A 54 7.62 6.05 -1.04
N GLY A 55 8.17 6.70 -2.07
CA GLY A 55 9.51 7.28 -2.04
C GLY A 55 9.47 8.80 -1.97
N CYS A 56 10.51 9.40 -1.40
CA CYS A 56 10.78 10.83 -1.55
C CYS A 56 11.68 11.08 -2.76
N ASP A 57 11.29 12.00 -3.64
CA ASP A 57 12.02 12.29 -4.88
C ASP A 57 13.29 13.11 -4.63
N GLU A 58 13.38 13.80 -3.48
CA GLU A 58 14.53 14.65 -3.13
C GLU A 58 15.68 13.88 -2.48
N CYS A 59 15.38 13.08 -1.45
CA CYS A 59 16.41 12.35 -0.69
C CYS A 59 16.45 10.84 -0.96
N SER A 60 15.57 10.34 -1.84
CA SER A 60 15.44 8.90 -2.16
C SER A 60 15.00 8.00 -0.99
N GLU A 61 14.53 8.59 0.12
CA GLU A 61 14.08 7.83 1.28
C GLU A 61 12.80 7.04 0.98
N THR A 62 12.68 5.83 1.55
CA THR A 62 11.46 5.01 1.43
C THR A 62 10.58 5.18 2.67
N LEU A 63 9.45 5.86 2.51
CA LEU A 63 8.57 6.25 3.61
C LEU A 63 7.52 5.19 3.97
N ALA A 64 7.07 4.40 2.98
CA ALA A 64 6.10 3.35 3.22
C ALA A 64 6.24 2.21 2.21
N VAL A 65 5.93 1.00 2.68
CA VAL A 65 5.68 -0.18 1.84
C VAL A 65 4.38 -0.82 2.30
N VAL A 66 3.44 -1.01 1.37
CA VAL A 66 2.14 -1.63 1.61
C VAL A 66 1.84 -2.67 0.53
N SER A 67 1.13 -3.74 0.87
CA SER A 67 0.67 -4.71 -0.14
C SER A 67 -0.61 -4.24 -0.84
N ALA A 68 -0.87 -4.76 -2.03
CA ALA A 68 -2.12 -4.53 -2.74
C ALA A 68 -3.37 -4.88 -1.89
N ASP A 69 -3.32 -5.96 -1.12
CA ASP A 69 -4.42 -6.37 -0.22
C ASP A 69 -4.70 -5.32 0.86
N GLN A 70 -3.66 -4.73 1.45
CA GLN A 70 -3.82 -3.69 2.47
C GLN A 70 -4.52 -2.44 1.90
N ILE A 71 -4.18 -2.05 0.67
CA ILE A 71 -4.87 -0.94 -0.01
C ILE A 71 -6.31 -1.32 -0.33
N ALA A 72 -6.57 -2.54 -0.81
CA ALA A 72 -7.92 -2.98 -1.12
C ALA A 72 -8.81 -2.99 0.13
N THR A 73 -8.30 -3.46 1.27
CA THR A 73 -8.98 -3.39 2.56
C THR A 73 -9.28 -1.94 2.95
N TRP A 74 -8.25 -1.07 2.92
CA TRP A 74 -8.43 0.35 3.28
C TRP A 74 -9.45 1.06 2.39
N LEU A 75 -9.42 0.83 1.07
CA LEU A 75 -10.39 1.40 0.12
C LEU A 75 -11.81 0.90 0.39
N THR A 76 -11.97 -0.38 0.74
CA THR A 76 -13.28 -0.96 1.06
C THR A 76 -13.84 -0.32 2.33
N GLU A 77 -13.04 -0.23 3.39
CA GLU A 77 -13.44 0.39 4.66
C GLU A 77 -13.76 1.88 4.50
N THR A 78 -12.98 2.61 3.70
CA THR A 78 -13.23 4.03 3.43
C THR A 78 -14.50 4.26 2.61
N LYS A 79 -14.82 3.36 1.67
CA LYS A 79 -16.06 3.43 0.89
C LYS A 79 -17.32 3.21 1.75
N HIS A 80 -17.25 2.33 2.75
CA HIS A 80 -18.36 2.13 3.69
C HIS A 80 -18.59 3.32 4.63
N ALA A 81 -17.58 4.16 4.89
CA ALA A 81 -17.71 5.37 5.69
C ALA A 81 -18.41 6.53 4.97
N ARG A 82 -18.55 6.48 3.64
CA ARG A 82 -19.16 7.54 2.82
C ARG A 82 -20.58 7.20 2.31
N ALA A 83 -21.18 6.11 2.78
CA ALA A 83 -22.58 5.81 2.50
C ALA A 83 -23.49 6.59 3.47
N GLU A 84 -24.04 7.71 3.01
CA GLU A 84 -25.20 8.38 3.65
C GLU A 84 -26.42 7.43 3.67
N PRO A 85 -27.34 7.58 4.64
CA PRO A 85 -28.46 6.66 4.82
C PRO A 85 -29.48 6.81 3.68
N GLU A 86 -29.81 5.69 3.06
CA GLU A 86 -30.95 5.56 2.16
C GLU A 86 -32.23 5.94 2.91
N VAL A 87 -32.76 7.14 2.68
CA VAL A 87 -34.10 7.56 3.15
C VAL A 87 -35.12 6.71 2.38
N ARG A 88 -35.54 5.61 3.02
CA ARG A 88 -36.66 4.80 2.55
C ARG A 88 -37.95 5.62 2.66
N SER A 89 -38.52 5.96 1.50
CA SER A 89 -39.87 6.53 1.36
C SER A 89 -40.94 5.50 1.68
#